data_AF-W5NMA5-F1
#
_entry.id   AF-W5NMA5-F1
#
_cell.length_a   1.000
_cell.length_b   1.000
_cell.length_c   1.000
_cell.angle_alpha   90.00
_cell.angle_beta   90.00
_cell.angle_gamma   90.00
#
_symmetry.space_group_name_H-M   'P 1'
#
loop_
_entity.id
_entity.type
_entity.pdbx_description
1 polymer ?
#
loop_
_entity_poly.entity_id
_entity_poly.type
_entity_poly.pdbx_seq_one_letter_code
_entity_poly.pdbx_strand_id
1 'polypeptide(L)'
;ALYGTECWPTTKKHEQALHTMEMKMLRWNLGLTRLDHVMNEGVQKTLKVTPITEKMRELCVRWYGNVLRSNDTSTAKTVFELNVEGCRPRGRPFTRWLDRLKDDMRLAKVTCRDAADHTKWKNRCKQVDPT
;
A
#
# COMPACT_ATOMS: atom_id res chain seq x y z
N ALA A 1 -10.92 3.80 6.50
CA ALA A 1 -10.48 2.43 6.83
C ALA A 1 -8.96 2.23 6.70
N LEU A 2 -8.28 2.88 5.74
CA LEU A 2 -6.83 2.69 5.51
C LEU A 2 -5.91 3.60 6.34
N TYR A 3 -6.44 4.32 7.33
CA TYR A 3 -5.60 5.17 8.17
C TYR A 3 -4.59 4.31 8.92
N GLY A 4 -3.33 4.75 8.91
CA GLY A 4 -2.23 4.03 9.54
C GLY A 4 -1.60 2.95 8.66
N THR A 5 -2.19 2.52 7.53
CA THR A 5 -1.57 1.51 6.63
C THR A 5 -0.26 1.93 5.99
N GLU A 6 -0.01 3.23 5.99
CA GLU A 6 1.16 3.88 5.42
C GLU A 6 2.47 3.50 6.13
N CYS A 7 2.45 3.25 7.44
CA CYS A 7 3.68 3.27 8.27
C CYS A 7 4.02 1.95 8.97
N TRP A 8 3.32 0.85 8.70
CA TRP A 8 3.56 -0.45 9.35
C TRP A 8 3.73 -1.58 8.32
N PRO A 9 4.57 -2.60 8.63
CA PRO A 9 4.81 -3.70 7.71
C PRO A 9 3.52 -4.48 7.45
N THR A 10 2.93 -4.24 6.29
CA THR A 10 1.75 -4.98 5.85
C THR A 10 2.16 -6.39 5.47
N THR A 11 1.67 -7.37 6.22
CA THR A 11 1.84 -8.79 5.92
C THR A 11 0.75 -9.27 4.97
N LYS A 12 1.00 -10.37 4.24
CA LYS A 12 0.01 -11.01 3.37
C LYS A 12 -1.30 -11.35 4.10
N LYS A 13 -1.25 -11.64 5.41
CA LYS A 13 -2.44 -11.91 6.22
C LYS A 13 -3.31 -10.67 6.37
N HIS A 14 -2.71 -9.49 6.58
CA HIS A 14 -3.45 -8.23 6.66
C HIS A 14 -4.08 -7.86 5.32
N GLU A 15 -3.36 -8.05 4.21
CA GLU A 15 -3.89 -7.83 2.86
C GLU A 15 -5.07 -8.75 2.56
N GLN A 16 -4.95 -10.03 2.88
CA GLN A 16 -6.02 -10.99 2.66
C GLN A 16 -7.26 -10.68 3.50
N ALA A 17 -7.07 -10.27 4.75
CA ALA A 17 -8.17 -9.89 5.63
C ALA A 17 -8.92 -8.66 5.08
N LEU A 18 -8.19 -7.62 4.68
CA LEU A 18 -8.76 -6.41 4.10
C LEU A 18 -9.44 -6.68 2.75
N HIS A 19 -8.83 -7.47 1.88
CA HIS A 19 -9.42 -7.88 0.62
C HIS A 19 -10.71 -8.70 0.83
N THR A 20 -10.74 -9.60 1.81
CA THR A 20 -11.94 -10.38 2.12
C THR A 20 -13.07 -9.50 2.65
N MET A 21 -12.74 -8.54 3.51
CA MET A 21 -13.69 -7.55 4.03
C MET A 21 -14.26 -6.68 2.90
N GLU A 22 -13.40 -6.13 2.03
CA GLU A 22 -13.80 -5.36 0.86
C GLU A 22 -14.75 -6.17 -0.03
N MET A 23 -14.34 -7.38 -0.44
CA MET A 23 -15.17 -8.21 -1.32
C MET A 23 -16.51 -8.59 -0.69
N LYS A 24 -16.56 -8.80 0.62
CA LYS A 24 -17.82 -9.05 1.34
C LYS A 24 -18.74 -7.82 1.28
N MET A 25 -18.20 -6.63 1.50
CA MET A 25 -18.97 -5.38 1.43
C MET A 25 -19.46 -5.09 0.02
N LEU A 26 -18.60 -5.24 -1.00
CA LEU A 26 -18.96 -5.01 -2.40
C LEU A 26 -20.03 -5.99 -2.90
N ARG A 27 -19.90 -7.28 -2.56
CA ARG A 27 -20.93 -8.28 -2.90
C ARG A 27 -22.25 -8.00 -2.20
N TRP A 28 -22.21 -7.62 -0.93
CA TRP A 28 -23.42 -7.28 -0.18
C TRP A 28 -24.15 -6.09 -0.79
N ASN A 29 -23.42 -5.05 -1.22
CA ASN A 29 -23.99 -3.88 -1.89
C ASN A 29 -24.75 -4.26 -3.18
N LEU A 30 -24.21 -5.21 -3.96
CA LEU A 30 -24.84 -5.71 -5.17
C LEU A 30 -25.89 -6.82 -4.93
N GLY A 31 -26.13 -7.22 -3.68
CA GLY A 31 -27.00 -8.36 -3.37
C GLY A 31 -26.48 -9.71 -3.86
N LEU A 32 -25.18 -9.81 -4.17
CA LEU A 32 -24.56 -11.03 -4.70
C LEU A 32 -24.25 -12.03 -3.58
N THR A 33 -24.66 -13.26 -3.81
CA THR A 33 -24.35 -14.42 -2.97
C THR A 33 -23.20 -15.24 -3.57
N ARG A 34 -22.87 -16.37 -2.94
CA ARG A 34 -21.91 -17.32 -3.50
C ARG A 34 -22.50 -18.14 -4.66
N LEU A 35 -23.83 -18.27 -4.73
CA LEU A 35 -24.52 -19.07 -5.76
C LEU A 35 -24.53 -18.39 -7.13
N ASP A 36 -24.34 -17.08 -7.17
CA ASP A 36 -24.30 -16.33 -8.44
C ASP A 36 -23.02 -16.59 -9.24
N HIS A 37 -22.04 -17.30 -8.66
CA HIS A 37 -20.76 -17.67 -9.28
C HIS A 37 -19.99 -16.51 -9.93
N VAL A 38 -20.31 -15.26 -9.56
CA VAL A 38 -19.63 -14.07 -10.07
C VAL A 38 -18.21 -14.00 -9.51
N MET A 39 -17.24 -13.77 -10.39
CA MET A 39 -15.83 -13.59 -10.00
C MET A 39 -15.62 -12.26 -9.25
N ASN A 40 -14.65 -12.22 -8.33
CA ASN A 40 -14.34 -11.01 -7.58
C ASN A 40 -13.91 -9.84 -8.48
N GLU A 41 -13.13 -10.12 -9.52
CA GLU A 41 -12.75 -9.12 -10.53
C GLU A 41 -13.97 -8.53 -11.24
N GLY A 42 -15.00 -9.35 -11.48
CA GLY A 42 -16.27 -8.90 -12.07
C GLY A 42 -16.98 -7.92 -11.15
N VAL A 43 -17.09 -8.24 -9.85
CA VAL A 43 -17.69 -7.36 -8.85
C VAL A 43 -16.97 -6.02 -8.77
N GLN A 44 -15.64 -6.03 -8.73
CA GLN A 44 -14.82 -4.81 -8.70
C GLN A 44 -14.98 -3.97 -9.97
N LYS A 45 -15.02 -4.60 -11.15
CA LYS A 45 -15.26 -3.91 -12.43
C LYS A 45 -16.65 -3.28 -12.48
N THR A 46 -17.68 -3.99 -12.04
CA THR A 46 -19.07 -3.48 -12.01
C THR A 46 -19.18 -2.25 -11.12
N LEU A 47 -18.57 -2.28 -9.93
CA LEU A 47 -18.59 -1.15 -9.00
C LEU A 47 -17.49 -0.12 -9.29
N LYS A 48 -16.64 -0.36 -10.28
CA LYS A 48 -15.52 0.52 -10.65
C LYS A 48 -14.61 0.83 -9.45
N VAL A 49 -14.32 -0.19 -8.63
CA VAL A 49 -13.48 -0.07 -7.44
C VAL A 49 -12.10 -0.67 -7.70
N THR A 50 -11.05 0.10 -7.44
CA THR A 50 -9.68 -0.42 -7.39
C THR A 50 -9.53 -1.34 -6.18
N PRO A 51 -8.86 -2.51 -6.30
CA PRO A 51 -8.58 -3.38 -5.16
C PRO A 51 -7.95 -2.65 -3.98
N ILE A 52 -8.41 -2.93 -2.75
CA ILE A 52 -7.90 -2.28 -1.53
C ILE A 52 -6.38 -2.42 -1.36
N THR A 53 -5.80 -3.54 -1.82
CA THR A 53 -4.36 -3.78 -1.74
C THR A 53 -3.56 -2.83 -2.64
N GLU A 54 -4.13 -2.35 -3.73
CA GLU A 54 -3.49 -1.35 -4.61
C GLU A 54 -3.55 0.03 -3.97
N LYS A 55 -4.68 0.38 -3.35
CA LYS A 55 -4.79 1.62 -2.57
C LYS A 55 -3.82 1.64 -1.39
N MET A 56 -3.64 0.52 -0.68
CA MET A 56 -2.63 0.42 0.38
C MET A 56 -1.22 0.70 -0.15
N ARG A 57 -0.87 0.12 -1.30
CA ARG A 57 0.42 0.35 -1.96
C ARG A 57 0.61 1.82 -2.35
N GLU A 58 -0.40 2.45 -2.93
CA GLU A 58 -0.39 3.89 -3.21
C GLU A 58 -0.06 4.69 -1.95
N LEU A 59 -0.77 4.43 -0.86
CA LEU A 59 -0.60 5.15 0.41
C LEU A 59 0.82 4.99 0.97
N CYS A 60 1.35 3.76 1.01
CA CYS A 60 2.72 3.49 1.47
C CYS A 60 3.77 4.28 0.67
N VAL A 61 3.70 4.22 -0.67
CA VAL A 61 4.68 4.90 -1.53
C VAL A 61 4.49 6.42 -1.48
N ARG A 62 3.23 6.90 -1.39
CA ARG A 62 2.94 8.34 -1.24
C ARG A 62 3.49 8.90 0.06
N TRP A 63 3.30 8.20 1.17
CA TRP A 63 3.86 8.59 2.47
C TRP A 63 5.39 8.62 2.43
N TYR A 64 6.02 7.60 1.85
CA TYR A 64 7.48 7.57 1.71
C TYR A 64 8.02 8.76 0.90
N GLY A 65 7.38 9.07 -0.22
CA GLY A 65 7.76 10.25 -1.01
C GLY A 65 7.59 11.55 -0.23
N ASN A 66 6.58 11.64 0.65
CA ASN A 66 6.42 12.78 1.54
C ASN A 66 7.62 12.90 2.49
N VAL A 67 8.00 11.81 3.15
CA VAL A 67 9.18 11.78 4.05
C VAL A 67 10.47 12.19 3.33
N LEU A 68 10.68 11.70 2.10
CA LEU A 68 11.87 12.05 1.32
C LEU A 68 11.93 13.54 0.95
N ARG A 69 10.78 14.18 0.75
CA ARG A 69 10.68 15.61 0.42
C ARG A 69 10.62 16.52 1.65
N SER A 70 10.41 15.96 2.83
CA SER A 70 10.38 16.73 4.07
C SER A 70 11.74 17.34 4.39
N ASN A 71 11.71 18.47 5.10
CA ASN A 71 12.89 19.11 5.65
C ASN A 71 13.63 18.17 6.61
N ASP A 72 14.95 18.36 6.76
CA ASP A 72 15.80 17.54 7.64
C ASP A 72 15.42 17.68 9.13
N THR A 73 14.74 18.77 9.49
CA THR A 73 14.18 19.00 10.83
C THR A 73 12.85 18.29 11.08
N SER A 74 12.26 17.66 10.06
CA SER A 74 11.02 16.92 10.19
C SER A 74 11.24 15.65 11.03
N THR A 75 10.48 15.51 12.12
CA THR A 75 10.51 14.33 12.99
C THR A 75 10.36 13.02 12.22
N ALA A 76 9.47 12.97 11.23
CA ALA A 76 9.28 11.79 10.39
C ALA A 76 10.54 11.38 9.60
N LYS A 77 11.34 12.36 9.15
CA LYS A 77 12.58 12.13 8.41
C LYS A 77 13.70 11.70 9.35
N THR A 78 13.85 12.39 10.48
CA THR A 78 14.80 12.02 11.54
C THR A 78 14.58 10.59 12.03
N VAL A 79 13.33 10.21 12.33
CA VAL A 79 12.99 8.85 12.78
C VAL A 79 13.22 7.82 11.67
N PHE A 80 12.96 8.18 10.41
CA PHE A 80 13.18 7.28 9.28
C PHE A 80 14.67 7.01 9.02
N GLU A 81 15.52 8.01 9.20
CA GLU A 81 16.97 7.91 9.01
C GLU A 81 17.70 7.33 10.23
N LEU A 82 17.04 7.26 11.38
CA LEU A 82 17.60 6.70 12.60
C LEU A 82 18.03 5.24 12.42
N ASN A 83 19.33 5.00 12.55
CA ASN A 83 19.88 3.64 12.58
C ASN A 83 19.92 3.14 14.03
N VAL A 84 19.12 2.12 14.34
CA VAL A 84 19.15 1.45 15.65
C VAL A 84 20.21 0.35 15.62
N GLU A 85 21.17 0.41 16.54
CA GLU A 85 22.23 -0.59 16.66
C GLU A 85 21.66 -1.98 16.98
N GLY A 86 22.22 -3.01 16.35
CA GLY A 86 21.86 -4.41 16.57
C GLY A 86 21.88 -5.26 15.31
N CYS A 87 21.96 -6.57 15.50
CA CYS A 87 21.95 -7.56 14.43
C CYS A 87 20.56 -8.18 14.25
N ARG A 88 20.21 -8.56 13.01
CA ARG A 88 19.02 -9.39 12.79
C ARG A 88 19.24 -10.78 13.40
N PRO A 89 18.23 -11.39 14.02
CA PRO A 89 18.32 -12.76 14.51
C PRO A 89 18.58 -13.73 13.35
N ARG A 90 19.26 -14.84 13.64
CA ARG A 90 19.45 -15.93 12.69
C ARG A 90 18.10 -16.61 12.39
N GLY A 91 17.92 -17.08 11.16
CA GLY A 91 16.67 -17.68 10.68
C GLY A 91 15.92 -16.77 9.71
N ARG A 92 14.58 -16.81 9.72
CA ARG A 92 13.73 -15.91 8.93
C ARG A 92 13.37 -14.68 9.76
N PRO A 93 13.97 -13.50 9.51
CA PRO A 93 13.63 -12.29 10.23
C PRO A 93 12.21 -11.84 9.89
N PHE A 94 11.60 -11.06 10.79
CA PHE A 94 10.35 -10.39 10.50
C PHE A 94 10.48 -9.43 9.31
N THR A 95 9.42 -9.28 8.53
CA THR A 95 9.41 -8.39 7.36
C THR A 95 9.42 -6.93 7.83
N ARG A 96 10.40 -6.14 7.41
CA ARG A 96 10.41 -4.71 7.74
C ARG A 96 9.46 -3.95 6.83
N TRP A 97 8.97 -2.81 7.31
CA TRP A 97 8.21 -1.89 6.48
C TRP A 97 9.01 -1.48 5.23
N LEU A 98 10.31 -1.19 5.39
CA LEU A 98 11.24 -0.91 4.29
C LEU A 98 11.36 -2.04 3.26
N ASP A 99 11.30 -3.30 3.69
CA ASP A 99 11.36 -4.45 2.77
C ASP A 99 10.09 -4.48 1.90
N ARG A 100 8.92 -4.20 2.50
CA ARG A 100 7.65 -4.10 1.77
C ARG A 100 7.59 -2.90 0.83
N LEU A 101 8.04 -1.73 1.31
CA LEU A 101 8.11 -0.51 0.50
C LEU A 101 8.95 -0.71 -0.77
N LYS A 102 10.08 -1.45 -0.70
CA LYS A 102 10.89 -1.76 -1.88
C LYS A 102 10.11 -2.54 -2.94
N ASP A 103 9.29 -3.51 -2.52
CA ASP A 103 8.41 -4.23 -3.43
C ASP A 103 7.34 -3.32 -4.03
N ASP A 104 6.73 -2.46 -3.23
CA ASP A 104 5.68 -1.54 -3.66
C ASP A 104 6.21 -0.49 -4.65
N MET A 105 7.41 0.08 -4.39
CA MET A 105 8.10 0.98 -5.32
C MET A 105 8.45 0.28 -6.63
N ARG A 106 8.86 -0.99 -6.58
CA ARG A 106 9.13 -1.81 -7.79
C ARG A 106 7.86 -2.00 -8.61
N LEU A 107 6.73 -2.30 -7.97
CA LEU A 107 5.43 -2.43 -8.65
C LEU A 107 4.95 -1.10 -9.25
N ALA A 108 5.12 0.01 -8.52
CA ALA A 108 4.80 1.36 -8.99
C ALA A 108 5.82 1.92 -10.01
N LYS A 109 6.91 1.18 -10.28
CA LYS A 109 8.00 1.59 -11.18
C LYS A 109 8.56 2.97 -10.81
N VAL A 110 8.80 3.20 -9.52
CA VAL A 110 9.41 4.42 -8.97
C VAL A 110 10.69 4.09 -8.20
N THR A 111 11.61 5.03 -8.18
CA THR A 111 12.85 4.99 -7.40
C THR A 111 12.93 6.21 -6.49
N CYS A 112 13.69 6.16 -5.39
CA CYS A 112 13.84 7.31 -4.48
C CYS A 112 14.28 8.61 -5.19
N ARG A 113 15.00 8.53 -6.32
CA ARG A 113 15.39 9.68 -7.14
C ARG A 113 14.21 10.39 -7.77
N ASP A 114 13.13 9.66 -8.06
CA ASP A 114 11.90 10.22 -8.61
C ASP A 114 11.10 11.02 -7.57
N ALA A 115 11.44 10.92 -6.28
CA ALA A 115 10.69 11.57 -5.21
C ALA A 115 10.80 13.09 -5.24
N ALA A 116 11.87 13.66 -5.81
CA ALA A 116 12.01 15.12 -5.94
C ALA A 116 10.95 15.72 -6.88
N ASP A 117 10.56 14.99 -7.93
CA ASP A 117 9.48 15.40 -8.82
C ASP A 117 8.14 14.95 -8.23
N HIS A 118 7.48 15.87 -7.52
CA HIS A 118 6.19 15.62 -6.89
C HIS A 118 5.12 15.16 -7.90
N THR A 119 5.11 15.71 -9.12
CA THR A 119 4.10 15.39 -10.13
C THR A 119 4.28 13.98 -10.68
N LYS A 120 5.52 13.63 -11.05
CA LYS A 120 5.88 12.29 -11.50
C LYS A 120 5.62 11.25 -10.40
N TRP A 121 6.00 11.54 -9.16
CA TRP A 121 5.76 10.66 -8.02
C TRP A 121 4.27 10.42 -7.82
N LYS A 122 3.48 11.49 -7.72
CA LYS A 122 2.03 11.42 -7.52
C LYS A 122 1.36 10.59 -8.62
N ASN A 123 1.70 10.85 -9.89
CA ASN A 123 1.06 10.18 -11.01
C ASN A 123 1.41 8.69 -11.10
N ARG A 124 2.65 8.30 -10.76
CA ARG A 124 3.06 6.89 -10.79
C ARG A 124 2.52 6.07 -9.61
N CYS A 125 2.32 6.70 -8.46
CA CYS A 125 1.80 6.01 -7.27
C CYS A 125 0.27 5.88 -7.30
N LYS A 126 -0.41 6.81 -7.97
CA LYS A 126 -1.88 6.90 -7.97
C LYS A 126 -2.52 5.64 -8.53
N GLN A 127 -3.40 5.03 -7.77
CA GLN A 127 -4.26 3.93 -8.21
C GLN A 127 -5.68 4.50 -8.33
N VAL A 128 -6.12 4.76 -9.56
CA VAL A 128 -7.41 5.40 -9.84
C VAL A 128 -8.49 4.32 -9.95
N ASP A 129 -9.64 4.60 -9.34
CA ASP A 129 -10.85 3.81 -9.54
C ASP A 129 -11.23 3.84 -11.03
N PRO A 130 -11.44 2.68 -11.68
CA PRO A 130 -11.76 2.60 -13.10
C PRO A 130 -12.93 3.53 -13.48
N THR A 131 -12.85 4.24 -14.60
CA THR A 131 -13.87 5.24 -14.98
C THR A 131 -15.06 4.64 -15.70
#